data_AF-A0A661K9R8-F1
#
_entry.id   AF-A0A661K9R8-F1
#
_cell.length_a   1.000
_cell.length_b   1.000
_cell.length_c   1.000
_cell.angle_alpha   90.00
_cell.angle_beta   90.00
_cell.angle_gamma   90.00
#
_symmetry.space_group_name_H-M   'P 1'
#
loop_
_entity.id
_entity.type
_entity.pdbx_description
1 polymer ?
#
loop_
_entity_poly.entity_id
_entity_poly.type
_entity_poly.pdbx_seq_one_letter_code
_entity_poly.pdbx_strand_id
1 'polypeptide(L)'
;MVLGAAFSVGLGLYFLRDVLSQSPVSRDLPKIGSYSAYTLLAFLFLTLLYNLDVLLVKCFFTDLEAGYYMAAATIARMVFFGSTAIAGAMFPKVAAWNEAGNGDTARELLRDALLYTGVLAGLGAFFLNTFPRFAVSLLFGGAYIESAHLVGPLSIAMLFLSLSYVLSLYELALGARKFLYALMVGCLIQSTGIVIFHGRLGQVALVMIVAMASVFGLMVLLKVRCQRENTLCKL
;
A
#
# COMPACT_ATOMS: atom_id res chain seq x y z
N MET A 1 -20.72 2.07 24.72
CA MET A 1 -20.35 1.99 23.29
C MET A 1 -21.52 2.28 22.35
N VAL A 2 -22.65 1.58 22.45
CA VAL A 2 -23.81 1.76 21.54
C VAL A 2 -24.40 3.18 21.57
N LEU A 3 -24.54 3.78 22.76
CA LEU A 3 -25.06 5.15 22.91
C LEU A 3 -24.13 6.22 22.31
N GLY A 4 -22.82 6.02 22.37
CA GLY A 4 -21.84 6.94 21.77
C GLY A 4 -21.83 6.87 20.24
N ALA A 5 -22.02 5.68 19.67
CA ALA A 5 -22.19 5.50 18.22
C ALA A 5 -23.46 6.18 17.72
N ALA A 6 -24.58 6.03 18.45
CA ALA A 6 -25.84 6.67 18.10
C ALA A 6 -25.75 8.21 18.12
N PHE A 7 -25.08 8.77 19.14
CA PHE A 7 -24.87 10.22 19.24
C PHE A 7 -23.96 10.76 18.13
N SER A 8 -22.89 10.03 17.80
CA SER A 8 -21.96 10.40 16.71
C SER A 8 -22.65 10.38 15.33
N VAL A 9 -23.49 9.38 15.06
CA VAL A 9 -24.28 9.30 13.83
C VAL A 9 -25.33 10.42 13.78
N GLY A 10 -25.99 10.71 14.91
CA GLY A 10 -26.97 11.80 15.00
C GLY A 10 -26.36 13.18 14.75
N LEU A 11 -25.21 13.46 15.36
CA LEU A 11 -24.48 14.72 15.15
C LEU A 11 -23.97 14.83 13.71
N GLY A 12 -23.49 13.72 13.14
CA GLY A 12 -23.07 13.62 11.75
C GLY A 12 -24.19 13.92 10.78
N LEU A 13 -25.37 13.33 10.96
CA LEU A 13 -26.55 13.60 10.13
C LEU A 13 -27.07 15.03 10.28
N TYR A 14 -26.97 15.62 11.48
CA TYR A 14 -27.35 17.02 11.71
C TYR A 14 -26.43 18.00 10.97
N PHE A 15 -25.10 17.79 11.03
CA PHE A 15 -24.12 18.60 10.30
C PHE A 15 -24.15 18.36 8.79
N LEU A 16 -24.41 17.12 8.35
CA LEU A 16 -24.52 16.79 6.93
C LEU A 16 -25.84 17.26 6.30
N ARG A 17 -26.86 17.60 7.10
CA ARG A 17 -28.16 18.07 6.56
C ARG A 17 -28.00 19.29 5.66
N ASP A 18 -27.07 20.18 5.98
CA ASP A 18 -26.81 21.41 5.19
C ASP A 18 -26.06 21.11 3.88
N VAL A 19 -25.22 20.07 3.88
CA VAL A 19 -24.49 19.58 2.70
C VAL A 19 -25.38 18.71 1.80
N LEU A 20 -26.28 17.90 2.38
CA LEU A 20 -27.29 17.13 1.65
C LEU A 20 -28.42 17.99 1.07
N SER A 21 -28.63 19.20 1.61
CA SER A 21 -29.63 20.14 1.09
C SER A 21 -29.16 20.88 -0.16
N GLN A 22 -27.88 20.75 -0.54
CA GLN A 22 -27.42 21.19 -1.85
C GLN A 22 -27.88 20.18 -2.90
N SER A 23 -28.58 20.67 -3.93
CA SER A 23 -29.12 19.82 -5.00
C SER A 23 -28.03 18.88 -5.54
N PRO A 24 -28.30 17.57 -5.71
CA PRO A 24 -27.32 16.65 -6.25
C PRO A 24 -26.87 17.22 -7.59
N VAL A 25 -25.61 17.64 -7.66
CA VAL A 25 -24.98 18.00 -8.92
C VAL A 25 -25.19 16.81 -9.84
N SER A 26 -25.99 16.99 -10.89
CA SER A 26 -26.25 15.98 -11.92
C SER A 26 -24.94 15.69 -12.63
N ARG A 27 -24.10 14.87 -12.01
CA ARG A 27 -22.85 14.34 -12.56
C ARG A 27 -23.05 12.85 -12.70
N ASP A 28 -23.26 12.43 -13.96
CA ASP A 28 -23.17 11.06 -14.49
C ASP A 28 -22.96 9.96 -13.43
N LEU A 29 -24.02 9.58 -12.70
CA LEU A 29 -24.03 8.45 -11.76
C LEU A 29 -23.35 7.17 -12.29
N PRO A 30 -23.51 6.77 -13.58
CA PRO A 30 -22.81 5.58 -14.10
C PRO A 30 -21.28 5.72 -14.16
N LYS A 31 -20.74 6.95 -14.33
CA LYS A 31 -19.28 7.18 -14.31
C LYS A 31 -18.70 7.11 -12.90
N ILE A 32 -19.45 7.59 -11.90
CA ILE A 32 -19.07 7.53 -10.49
C ILE A 32 -19.06 6.08 -10.00
N GLY A 33 -20.11 5.29 -10.31
CA GLY A 33 -20.18 3.87 -9.91
C GLY A 33 -19.02 3.04 -10.46
N SER A 34 -18.62 3.28 -11.71
CA SER A 34 -17.48 2.59 -12.32
C SER A 34 -16.15 2.98 -11.65
N TYR A 35 -15.92 4.26 -11.39
CA TYR A 35 -14.70 4.73 -10.71
C TYR A 35 -14.59 4.20 -9.26
N SER A 36 -15.70 4.23 -8.52
CA SER A 36 -15.77 3.66 -7.16
C SER A 36 -15.45 2.17 -7.15
N ALA A 37 -15.98 1.40 -8.12
CA ALA A 37 -15.69 -0.03 -8.22
C ALA A 37 -14.19 -0.30 -8.45
N TYR A 38 -13.52 0.44 -9.34
CA TYR A 38 -12.08 0.27 -9.54
C TYR A 38 -11.24 0.73 -8.34
N THR A 39 -11.68 1.76 -7.64
CA THR A 39 -11.04 2.23 -6.40
C THR A 39 -11.11 1.14 -5.34
N LEU A 40 -12.30 0.56 -5.13
CA LEU A 40 -12.49 -0.57 -4.23
C LEU A 40 -11.60 -1.75 -4.62
N LEU A 41 -11.50 -2.06 -5.92
CA LEU A 41 -10.66 -3.13 -6.41
C LEU A 41 -9.16 -2.86 -6.17
N ALA A 42 -8.69 -1.62 -6.33
CA ALA A 42 -7.32 -1.22 -6.02
C ALA A 42 -7.00 -1.43 -4.52
N PHE A 43 -7.88 -0.94 -3.65
CA PHE A 43 -7.73 -1.11 -2.20
C PHE A 43 -7.83 -2.58 -1.78
N LEU A 44 -8.68 -3.36 -2.43
CA LEU A 44 -8.77 -4.80 -2.19
C LEU A 44 -7.43 -5.48 -2.50
N PHE A 45 -6.84 -5.24 -3.68
CA PHE A 45 -5.54 -5.83 -4.01
C PHE A 45 -4.41 -5.34 -3.11
N LEU A 46 -4.38 -4.05 -2.76
CA LEU A 46 -3.39 -3.53 -1.80
C LEU A 46 -3.54 -4.19 -0.41
N THR A 47 -4.78 -4.38 0.04
CA THR A 47 -5.08 -5.04 1.32
C THR A 47 -4.70 -6.51 1.29
N LEU A 48 -4.91 -7.19 0.15
CA LEU A 48 -4.46 -8.55 -0.07
C LEU A 48 -2.93 -8.62 -0.05
N LEU A 49 -2.22 -7.81 -0.84
CA LEU A 49 -0.76 -7.77 -0.84
C LEU A 49 -0.16 -7.60 0.57
N TYR A 50 -0.82 -6.81 1.40
CA TYR A 50 -0.40 -6.50 2.75
C TYR A 50 -0.73 -7.61 3.79
N ASN A 51 -1.82 -8.38 3.61
CA ASN A 51 -2.29 -9.37 4.61
C ASN A 51 -2.14 -10.84 4.18
N LEU A 52 -2.02 -11.11 2.88
CA LEU A 52 -2.10 -12.45 2.31
C LEU A 52 -0.99 -13.36 2.85
N ASP A 53 0.19 -12.80 3.09
CA ASP A 53 1.32 -13.50 3.68
C ASP A 53 1.02 -14.06 5.07
N VAL A 54 0.47 -13.24 5.97
CA VAL A 54 0.11 -13.67 7.33
C VAL A 54 -0.99 -14.73 7.30
N LEU A 55 -1.95 -14.60 6.40
CA LEU A 55 -3.01 -15.60 6.23
C LEU A 55 -2.44 -16.95 5.79
N LEU A 56 -1.56 -16.97 4.79
CA LEU A 56 -0.95 -18.20 4.31
C LEU A 56 0.03 -18.80 5.33
N VAL A 57 0.81 -17.99 6.03
CA VAL A 57 1.71 -18.47 7.09
C VAL A 57 0.92 -19.17 8.18
N LYS A 58 -0.24 -18.61 8.58
CA LYS A 58 -1.11 -19.23 9.56
C LYS A 58 -1.70 -20.57 9.10
N CYS A 59 -1.88 -20.78 7.79
CA CYS A 59 -2.37 -22.04 7.24
C CYS A 59 -1.28 -23.12 7.12
N PHE A 60 -0.03 -22.75 6.85
CA PHE A 60 1.04 -23.70 6.54
C PHE A 60 1.99 -23.99 7.70
N PHE A 61 2.16 -23.06 8.64
CA PHE A 61 3.11 -23.18 9.74
C PHE A 61 2.41 -23.45 11.08
N THR A 62 3.19 -23.85 12.08
CA THR A 62 2.68 -24.03 13.45
C THR A 62 2.24 -22.69 14.06
N ASP A 63 1.34 -22.71 15.05
CA ASP A 63 0.86 -21.50 15.73
C ASP A 63 2.01 -20.66 16.32
N LEU A 64 3.08 -21.33 16.79
CA LEU A 64 4.26 -20.66 17.33
C LEU A 64 5.05 -19.91 16.24
N GLU A 65 5.33 -20.57 15.12
CA GLU A 65 6.02 -19.97 13.97
C GLU A 65 5.21 -18.84 13.34
N ALA A 66 3.89 -19.03 13.21
CA ALA A 66 2.99 -17.99 12.75
C ALA A 66 2.98 -16.79 13.72
N GLY A 67 3.04 -17.03 15.03
CA GLY A 67 3.22 -15.99 16.05
C GLY A 67 4.51 -15.19 15.85
N TYR A 68 5.64 -15.86 15.63
CA TYR A 68 6.92 -15.18 15.34
C TYR A 68 6.87 -14.37 14.05
N TYR A 69 6.29 -14.92 12.99
CA TYR A 69 6.13 -14.19 11.73
C TYR A 69 5.24 -12.96 11.89
N MET A 70 4.09 -13.08 12.57
CA MET A 70 3.18 -11.95 12.82
C MET A 70 3.86 -10.83 13.62
N ALA A 71 4.66 -11.17 14.62
CA ALA A 71 5.44 -10.18 15.37
C ALA A 71 6.41 -9.41 14.46
N ALA A 72 7.20 -10.14 13.68
CA ALA A 72 8.15 -9.53 12.74
C ALA A 72 7.46 -8.69 11.66
N ALA A 73 6.38 -9.21 11.06
CA ALA A 73 5.59 -8.51 10.06
C ALA A 73 5.00 -7.22 10.63
N THR A 74 4.47 -7.25 11.85
CA THR A 74 3.90 -6.06 12.51
C THR A 74 4.95 -4.96 12.70
N ILE A 75 6.17 -5.32 13.10
CA ILE A 75 7.28 -4.36 13.21
C ILE A 75 7.63 -3.79 11.83
N ALA A 76 7.78 -4.65 10.82
CA ALA A 76 8.09 -4.21 9.47
C ALA A 76 7.02 -3.27 8.88
N ARG A 77 5.74 -3.50 9.19
CA ARG A 77 4.60 -2.68 8.74
C ARG A 77 4.63 -1.25 9.29
N MET A 78 5.37 -0.98 10.37
CA MET A 78 5.58 0.39 10.85
C MET A 78 6.27 1.25 9.79
N VAL A 79 7.19 0.68 9.01
CA VAL A 79 7.83 1.36 7.88
C VAL A 79 6.80 1.77 6.83
N PHE A 80 5.88 0.85 6.52
CA PHE A 80 4.79 1.12 5.58
C PHE A 80 3.90 2.26 6.07
N PHE A 81 3.27 2.10 7.24
CA PHE A 81 2.36 3.10 7.79
C PHE A 81 3.01 4.46 8.08
N GLY A 82 4.29 4.48 8.48
CA GLY A 82 5.03 5.73 8.64
C GLY A 82 5.06 6.56 7.36
N SER A 83 5.08 5.91 6.20
CA SER A 83 5.13 6.56 4.90
C SER A 83 3.78 6.83 4.23
N THR A 84 2.68 6.25 4.70
CA THR A 84 1.36 6.41 4.05
C THR A 84 0.82 7.84 4.11
N ALA A 85 1.24 8.63 5.11
CA ALA A 85 0.85 10.04 5.25
C ALA A 85 1.25 10.87 4.01
N ILE A 86 2.39 10.57 3.40
CA ILE A 86 2.87 11.24 2.18
C ILE A 86 1.91 10.98 1.03
N ALA A 87 1.51 9.72 0.83
CA ALA A 87 0.56 9.35 -0.21
C ALA A 87 -0.82 9.99 0.02
N GLY A 88 -1.28 10.05 1.29
CA GLY A 88 -2.53 10.69 1.67
C GLY A 88 -2.56 12.19 1.39
N ALA A 89 -1.45 12.90 1.61
CA ALA A 89 -1.34 14.33 1.29
C ALA A 89 -1.17 14.60 -0.22
N MET A 90 -0.51 13.67 -0.93
CA MET A 90 -0.28 13.76 -2.37
C MET A 90 -1.60 13.56 -3.15
N PHE A 91 -2.40 12.57 -2.78
CA PHE A 91 -3.61 12.17 -3.50
C PHE A 91 -4.56 13.33 -3.86
N PRO A 92 -5.07 14.14 -2.90
CA PRO A 92 -6.01 15.22 -3.21
C PRO A 92 -5.38 16.33 -4.05
N LYS A 93 -4.08 16.60 -3.88
CA LYS A 93 -3.35 17.59 -4.68
C LYS A 93 -3.24 17.14 -6.13
N VAL A 94 -2.85 15.89 -6.37
CA VAL A 94 -2.74 15.33 -7.71
C VAL A 94 -4.09 15.32 -8.42
N ALA A 95 -5.17 14.95 -7.72
CA ALA A 95 -6.52 14.99 -8.28
C ALA A 95 -6.91 16.40 -8.73
N ALA A 96 -6.66 17.41 -7.89
CA ALA A 96 -6.93 18.81 -8.23
C ALA A 96 -6.10 19.30 -9.44
N TRP A 97 -4.82 18.97 -9.50
CA TRP A 97 -3.96 19.34 -10.63
C TRP A 97 -4.34 18.63 -11.92
N ASN A 98 -4.83 17.39 -11.84
CA ASN A 98 -5.35 16.65 -12.99
C ASN A 98 -6.60 17.32 -13.58
N GLU A 99 -7.53 17.76 -12.72
CA GLU A 99 -8.71 18.52 -13.17
C GLU A 99 -8.34 19.89 -13.76
N ALA A 100 -7.30 20.54 -13.23
CA ALA A 100 -6.79 21.82 -13.72
C ALA A 100 -5.92 21.72 -15.00
N GLY A 101 -5.66 20.51 -15.52
CA GLY A 101 -4.84 20.30 -16.72
C GLY A 101 -3.33 20.44 -16.51
N ASN A 102 -2.85 20.52 -15.27
CA ASN A 102 -1.43 20.73 -14.92
C ASN A 102 -0.70 19.41 -14.64
N GLY A 103 -0.63 18.56 -15.68
CA GLY A 103 -0.06 17.22 -15.58
C GLY A 103 1.44 17.18 -15.22
N ASP A 104 2.19 18.21 -15.55
CA ASP A 104 3.64 18.27 -15.26
C ASP A 104 3.90 18.53 -13.77
N THR A 105 3.18 19.48 -13.15
CA THR A 105 3.24 19.73 -11.71
C THR A 105 2.82 18.51 -10.89
N ALA A 106 1.80 17.77 -11.35
CA ALA A 106 1.41 16.51 -10.72
C ALA A 106 2.55 15.47 -10.75
N ARG A 107 3.32 15.42 -11.84
CA ARG A 107 4.45 14.50 -12.00
C ARG A 107 5.64 14.88 -11.11
N GLU A 108 5.92 16.16 -10.97
CA GLU A 108 6.94 16.66 -10.03
C GLU A 108 6.59 16.27 -8.60
N LEU A 109 5.33 16.51 -8.20
CA LEU A 109 4.83 16.13 -6.88
C LEU A 109 4.94 14.62 -6.62
N LEU A 110 4.70 13.78 -7.63
CA LEU A 110 4.92 12.34 -7.50
C LEU A 110 6.38 11.99 -7.26
N ARG A 111 7.31 12.63 -7.99
CA ARG A 111 8.75 12.39 -7.82
C ARG A 111 9.18 12.76 -6.41
N ASP A 112 8.71 13.89 -5.90
CA ASP A 112 8.99 14.33 -4.52
C ASP A 112 8.38 13.36 -3.50
N ALA A 113 7.13 12.94 -3.71
CA ALA A 113 6.48 11.95 -2.86
C ALA A 113 7.25 10.61 -2.83
N LEU A 114 7.71 10.11 -3.98
CA LEU A 114 8.51 8.89 -4.06
C LEU A 114 9.87 9.05 -3.38
N LEU A 115 10.52 10.21 -3.53
CA LEU A 115 11.79 10.50 -2.85
C LEU A 115 11.61 10.54 -1.34
N TYR A 116 10.63 11.30 -0.83
CA TYR A 116 10.37 11.38 0.61
C TYR A 116 9.92 10.04 1.19
N THR A 117 9.05 9.30 0.50
CA THR A 117 8.67 7.95 0.91
C THR A 117 9.87 7.01 0.89
N GLY A 118 10.71 7.05 -0.14
CA GLY A 118 11.91 6.23 -0.25
C GLY A 118 12.93 6.53 0.85
N VAL A 119 13.14 7.80 1.19
CA VAL A 119 14.01 8.20 2.30
C VAL A 119 13.42 7.76 3.64
N LEU A 120 12.15 8.07 3.91
CA LEU A 120 11.51 7.75 5.19
C LEU A 120 11.41 6.23 5.41
N ALA A 121 10.91 5.50 4.41
CA ALA A 121 10.82 4.05 4.47
C ALA A 121 12.21 3.40 4.45
N GLY A 122 13.15 3.96 3.69
CA GLY A 122 14.54 3.51 3.62
C GLY A 122 15.26 3.62 4.96
N LEU A 123 15.13 4.75 5.64
CA LEU A 123 15.68 4.95 6.98
C LEU A 123 15.05 3.97 7.99
N GLY A 124 13.73 3.78 7.93
CA GLY A 124 13.03 2.81 8.77
C GLY A 124 13.50 1.37 8.54
N ALA A 125 13.58 0.94 7.28
CA ALA A 125 14.07 -0.38 6.91
C ALA A 125 15.55 -0.57 7.28
N PHE A 126 16.39 0.45 7.08
CA PHE A 126 17.80 0.43 7.48
C PHE A 126 17.97 0.27 8.99
N PHE A 127 17.20 1.03 9.78
CA PHE A 127 17.20 0.91 11.24
C PHE A 127 16.78 -0.49 11.69
N LEU A 128 15.68 -1.00 11.15
CA LEU A 128 15.16 -2.32 11.48
C LEU A 128 16.09 -3.47 11.04
N ASN A 129 16.85 -3.28 9.96
CA ASN A 129 17.84 -4.25 9.52
C ASN A 129 19.11 -4.24 10.38
N THR A 130 19.49 -3.07 10.92
CA THR A 130 20.69 -2.92 11.77
C THR A 130 20.41 -3.33 13.22
N PHE A 131 19.21 -3.03 13.74
CA PHE A 131 18.82 -3.29 15.12
C PHE A 131 17.52 -4.12 15.26
N PRO A 132 17.38 -5.27 14.58
CA PRO A 132 16.14 -6.04 14.60
C PRO A 132 15.82 -6.60 15.99
N ARG A 133 16.84 -7.07 16.73
CA ARG A 133 16.69 -7.61 18.08
C ARG A 133 16.18 -6.56 19.08
N PHE A 134 16.65 -5.33 18.94
CA PHE A 134 16.20 -4.21 19.77
C PHE A 134 14.72 -3.92 19.52
N ALA A 135 14.31 -3.81 18.25
CA ALA A 135 12.91 -3.57 17.88
C ALA A 135 11.97 -4.67 18.41
N VAL A 136 12.36 -5.94 18.26
CA VAL A 136 11.58 -7.08 18.77
C VAL A 136 11.52 -7.08 20.30
N SER A 137 12.65 -6.93 20.97
CA SER A 137 12.69 -6.95 22.44
C SER A 137 11.93 -5.79 23.07
N LEU A 138 11.90 -4.63 22.40
CA LEU A 138 11.17 -3.45 22.88
C LEU A 138 9.65 -3.62 22.74
N LEU A 139 9.19 -4.21 21.63
CA LEU A 139 7.77 -4.24 21.28
C LEU A 139 7.06 -5.54 21.71
N PHE A 140 7.76 -6.67 21.66
CA PHE A 140 7.20 -8.00 21.95
C PHE A 140 7.94 -8.74 23.08
N GLY A 141 9.12 -8.27 23.49
CA GLY A 141 9.91 -8.88 24.56
C GLY A 141 10.81 -10.03 24.09
N GLY A 142 11.59 -10.59 25.04
CA GLY A 142 12.61 -11.61 24.76
C GLY A 142 12.06 -12.95 24.23
N ALA A 143 10.79 -13.28 24.51
CA ALA A 143 10.16 -14.51 24.04
C ALA A 143 10.02 -14.57 22.50
N TYR A 144 10.07 -13.42 21.82
CA TYR A 144 9.95 -13.30 20.38
C TYR A 144 11.28 -13.09 19.67
N ILE A 145 12.43 -13.22 20.36
CA ILE A 145 13.74 -12.88 19.77
C ILE A 145 14.06 -13.66 18.50
N GLU A 146 13.54 -14.88 18.37
CA GLU A 146 13.66 -15.70 17.16
C GLU A 146 13.08 -14.99 15.92
N SER A 147 12.03 -14.17 16.09
CA SER A 147 11.43 -13.38 15.00
C SER A 147 12.35 -12.29 14.44
N ALA A 148 13.41 -11.89 15.16
CA ALA A 148 14.28 -10.78 14.78
C ALA A 148 14.92 -10.97 13.40
N HIS A 149 15.23 -12.21 13.01
CA HIS A 149 15.83 -12.49 11.70
C HIS A 149 14.90 -12.19 10.50
N LEU A 150 13.58 -12.09 10.72
CA LEU A 150 12.57 -11.81 9.68
C LEU A 150 12.32 -10.31 9.54
N VAL A 151 12.55 -9.53 10.61
CA VAL A 151 12.24 -8.10 10.65
C VAL A 151 12.96 -7.32 9.56
N GLY A 152 14.26 -7.56 9.37
CA GLY A 152 15.05 -6.92 8.32
C GLY A 152 14.47 -7.18 6.92
N PRO A 153 14.42 -8.44 6.46
CA PRO A 153 13.84 -8.79 5.16
C PRO A 153 12.42 -8.28 4.93
N LEU A 154 11.54 -8.41 5.93
CA LEU A 154 10.16 -7.94 5.81
C LEU A 154 10.08 -6.41 5.75
N SER A 155 10.97 -5.68 6.41
CA SER A 155 11.01 -4.22 6.31
C SER A 155 11.40 -3.74 4.91
N ILE A 156 12.28 -4.48 4.22
CA ILE A 156 12.61 -4.21 2.81
C ILE A 156 11.40 -4.48 1.90
N ALA A 157 10.64 -5.55 2.15
CA ALA A 157 9.40 -5.80 1.42
C ALA A 157 8.39 -4.65 1.62
N MET A 158 8.25 -4.18 2.86
CA MET A 158 7.35 -3.07 3.20
C MET A 158 7.80 -1.74 2.58
N LEU A 159 9.10 -1.51 2.40
CA LEU A 159 9.62 -0.36 1.66
C LEU A 159 9.15 -0.36 0.19
N PHE A 160 9.24 -1.50 -0.51
CA PHE A 160 8.73 -1.58 -1.87
C PHE A 160 7.22 -1.45 -1.95
N LEU A 161 6.50 -1.97 -0.95
CA LEU A 161 5.06 -1.79 -0.84
C LEU A 161 4.69 -0.31 -0.61
N SER A 162 5.43 0.44 0.21
CA SER A 162 5.25 1.88 0.41
C SER A 162 5.35 2.66 -0.89
N LEU A 163 6.39 2.39 -1.68
CA LEU A 163 6.59 3.04 -2.97
C LEU A 163 5.48 2.68 -3.96
N SER A 164 5.08 1.41 -3.99
CA SER A 164 3.96 0.92 -4.81
C SER A 164 2.63 1.55 -4.40
N TYR A 165 2.43 1.80 -3.10
CA TYR A 165 1.24 2.44 -2.56
C TYR A 165 1.15 3.91 -3.00
N VAL A 166 2.26 4.67 -2.92
CA VAL A 166 2.33 6.03 -3.46
C VAL A 166 1.99 6.04 -4.95
N LEU A 167 2.60 5.16 -5.74
CA LEU A 167 2.28 5.04 -7.17
C LEU A 167 0.81 4.70 -7.41
N SER A 168 0.25 3.77 -6.64
CA SER A 168 -1.15 3.36 -6.77
C SER A 168 -2.11 4.52 -6.49
N LEU A 169 -1.86 5.29 -5.42
CA LEU A 169 -2.68 6.46 -5.09
C LEU A 169 -2.55 7.55 -6.15
N TYR A 170 -1.34 7.77 -6.68
CA TYR A 170 -1.14 8.70 -7.79
C TYR A 170 -1.95 8.32 -9.04
N GLU A 171 -1.83 7.06 -9.50
CA GLU A 171 -2.53 6.57 -10.69
C GLU A 171 -4.05 6.61 -10.48
N LEU A 172 -4.50 6.30 -9.26
CA LEU A 172 -5.90 6.41 -8.89
C LEU A 172 -6.39 7.86 -8.97
N ALA A 173 -5.60 8.83 -8.50
CA ALA A 173 -5.93 10.27 -8.60
C ALA A 173 -6.01 10.75 -10.06
N LEU A 174 -5.29 10.11 -10.98
CA LEU A 174 -5.40 10.37 -12.43
C LEU A 174 -6.56 9.61 -13.10
N GLY A 175 -7.26 8.72 -12.40
CA GLY A 175 -8.29 7.86 -12.96
C GLY A 175 -7.74 6.74 -13.85
N ALA A 176 -6.44 6.45 -13.79
CA ALA A 176 -5.81 5.40 -14.57
C ALA A 176 -6.19 4.02 -14.02
N ARG A 177 -6.32 3.02 -14.91
CA ARG A 177 -6.69 1.63 -14.54
C ARG A 177 -5.59 0.61 -14.76
N LYS A 178 -4.58 0.96 -15.56
CA LYS A 178 -3.52 0.03 -15.99
C LYS A 178 -2.71 -0.53 -14.80
N PHE A 179 -2.57 0.24 -13.71
CA PHE A 179 -1.83 -0.21 -12.52
C PHE A 179 -2.51 -1.37 -11.77
N LEU A 180 -3.82 -1.56 -11.92
CA LEU A 180 -4.56 -2.68 -11.32
C LEU A 180 -4.00 -4.03 -11.78
N TYR A 181 -3.55 -4.13 -13.03
CA TYR A 181 -2.91 -5.34 -13.54
C TYR A 181 -1.62 -5.65 -12.79
N ALA A 182 -0.83 -4.62 -12.43
CA ALA A 182 0.39 -4.83 -11.66
C ALA A 182 0.10 -5.32 -10.23
N LEU A 183 -0.93 -4.77 -9.59
CA LEU A 183 -1.38 -5.23 -8.27
C LEU A 183 -1.89 -6.68 -8.31
N MET A 184 -2.71 -7.02 -9.30
CA MET A 184 -3.23 -8.37 -9.48
C MET A 184 -2.11 -9.39 -9.71
N VAL A 185 -1.16 -9.08 -10.60
CA VAL A 185 0.03 -9.93 -10.83
C VAL A 185 0.85 -10.07 -9.56
N GLY A 186 1.00 -8.99 -8.78
CA GLY A 186 1.64 -9.03 -7.47
C GLY A 186 1.01 -10.04 -6.51
N CYS A 187 -0.32 -9.99 -6.36
CA CYS A 187 -1.07 -10.93 -5.52
C CYS A 187 -0.85 -12.38 -5.97
N LEU A 188 -0.86 -12.64 -7.28
CA LEU A 188 -0.60 -13.96 -7.84
C LEU A 188 0.84 -14.43 -7.60
N ILE A 189 1.83 -13.57 -7.78
CA ILE A 189 3.24 -13.88 -7.52
C ILE A 189 3.45 -14.18 -6.03
N GLN A 190 2.89 -13.36 -5.15
CA GLN A 190 3.00 -13.55 -3.70
C GLN A 190 2.33 -14.86 -3.27
N SER A 191 1.07 -15.07 -3.64
CA SER A 191 0.34 -16.29 -3.27
C SER A 191 1.00 -17.56 -3.79
N THR A 192 1.31 -17.60 -5.09
CA THR A 192 1.95 -18.76 -5.72
C THR A 192 3.35 -18.99 -5.16
N GLY A 193 4.12 -17.91 -4.97
CA GLY A 193 5.46 -17.98 -4.39
C GLY A 193 5.45 -18.56 -2.97
N ILE A 194 4.50 -18.15 -2.12
CA ILE A 194 4.38 -18.68 -0.76
C ILE A 194 3.94 -20.15 -0.80
N VAL A 195 2.97 -20.52 -1.65
CA VAL A 195 2.52 -21.91 -1.78
C VAL A 195 3.66 -22.84 -2.23
N ILE A 196 4.56 -22.38 -3.11
CA ILE A 196 5.70 -23.18 -3.56
C ILE A 196 6.85 -23.18 -2.53
N PHE A 197 7.11 -22.05 -1.88
CA PHE A 197 8.27 -21.82 -1.01
C PHE A 197 7.89 -21.57 0.46
N HIS A 198 7.16 -22.50 1.08
CA HIS A 198 6.75 -22.44 2.49
C HIS A 198 7.59 -23.36 3.41
N GLY A 199 8.77 -23.80 2.99
CA GLY A 199 9.58 -24.71 3.81
C GLY A 199 10.19 -24.07 5.05
N ARG A 200 10.38 -22.73 5.04
CA ARG A 200 10.91 -21.94 6.16
C ARG A 200 10.36 -20.51 6.11
N LEU A 201 10.20 -19.86 7.26
CA LEU A 201 9.74 -18.46 7.34
C LEU A 201 10.63 -17.48 6.54
N GLY A 202 11.94 -17.73 6.49
CA GLY A 202 12.86 -16.92 5.70
C GLY A 202 12.58 -16.96 4.18
N GLN A 203 12.06 -18.08 3.67
CA GLN A 203 11.67 -18.18 2.25
C GLN A 203 10.45 -17.31 1.97
N VAL A 204 9.46 -17.33 2.88
CA VAL A 204 8.28 -16.46 2.80
C VAL A 204 8.69 -14.99 2.76
N ALA A 205 9.62 -14.57 3.64
CA ALA A 205 10.12 -13.20 3.65
C ALA A 205 10.85 -12.81 2.35
N LEU A 206 11.59 -13.74 1.72
CA LEU A 206 12.21 -13.49 0.41
C LEU A 206 11.16 -13.36 -0.70
N VAL A 207 10.15 -14.24 -0.72
CA VAL A 207 9.02 -14.15 -1.65
C VAL A 207 8.32 -12.80 -1.51
N MET A 208 8.15 -12.29 -0.28
CA MET A 208 7.60 -10.96 -0.03
C MET A 208 8.42 -9.86 -0.70
N ILE A 209 9.74 -9.87 -0.54
CA ILE A 209 10.62 -8.88 -1.17
C ILE A 209 10.46 -8.93 -2.69
N VAL A 210 10.55 -10.13 -3.28
CA VAL A 210 10.46 -10.32 -4.74
C VAL A 210 9.09 -9.87 -5.26
N ALA A 211 8.00 -10.25 -4.58
CA ALA A 211 6.66 -9.87 -4.96
C ALA A 211 6.48 -8.35 -4.93
N MET A 212 6.82 -7.68 -3.82
CA MET A 212 6.64 -6.22 -3.70
C MET A 212 7.56 -5.44 -4.64
N ALA A 213 8.81 -5.89 -4.82
CA ALA A 213 9.73 -5.30 -5.77
C ALA A 213 9.23 -5.48 -7.22
N SER A 214 8.65 -6.65 -7.55
CA SER A 214 8.08 -6.91 -8.88
C SER A 214 6.88 -6.01 -9.17
N VAL A 215 6.00 -5.77 -8.19
CA VAL A 215 4.87 -4.84 -8.31
C VAL A 215 5.38 -3.44 -8.57
N PHE A 216 6.33 -2.96 -7.76
CA PHE A 216 6.91 -1.63 -7.93
C PHE A 216 7.56 -1.47 -9.32
N GLY A 217 8.40 -2.43 -9.71
CA GLY A 217 9.05 -2.43 -11.02
C GLY A 217 8.06 -2.44 -12.18
N LEU A 218 7.02 -3.28 -12.10
CA LEU A 218 5.98 -3.35 -13.12
C LEU A 218 5.18 -2.04 -13.22
N MET A 219 4.85 -1.40 -12.11
CA MET A 219 4.18 -0.10 -12.11
C MET A 219 5.04 0.99 -12.77
N VAL A 220 6.33 1.05 -12.43
CA VAL A 220 7.27 1.99 -13.06
C VAL A 220 7.37 1.73 -14.56
N LEU A 221 7.48 0.47 -14.98
CA LEU A 221 7.53 0.09 -16.40
C LEU A 221 6.27 0.49 -17.16
N LEU A 222 5.09 0.21 -16.61
CA LEU A 222 3.81 0.59 -17.23
C LEU A 222 3.68 2.11 -17.39
N LYS A 223 4.14 2.87 -16.39
CA LYS A 223 4.13 4.32 -16.43
C LYS A 223 5.06 4.89 -17.49
N VAL A 224 6.31 4.40 -17.55
CA VAL A 224 7.30 4.81 -18.57
C VAL A 224 6.81 4.48 -19.98
N ARG A 225 6.20 3.31 -20.18
CA ARG A 225 5.61 2.93 -21.47
C ARG A 225 4.47 3.87 -21.88
N CYS A 226 3.56 4.18 -20.96
CA CYS A 226 2.43 5.07 -21.23
C CYS A 226 2.88 6.51 -21.54
N GLN A 227 3.96 6.99 -20.90
CA GLN A 227 4.55 8.29 -21.23
C GLN A 227 5.15 8.30 -22.64
N ARG A 228 5.87 7.24 -23.01
CA ARG A 228 6.51 7.13 -24.32
C ARG A 228 5.49 7.09 -25.47
N GLU A 229 4.39 6.34 -25.29
CA GLU A 229 3.27 6.31 -26.25
C GLU A 229 2.64 7.71 -26.44
N ASN A 230 2.41 8.44 -25.35
CA ASN A 230 1.86 9.80 -25.42
C ASN A 230 2.79 10.83 -26.08
N THR A 231 4.10 10.68 -25.95
CA THR A 231 5.07 11.56 -26.64
C THR A 231 5.15 11.24 -28.14
N LEU A 232 5.05 9.97 -28.52
CA LEU A 232 5.08 9.55 -29.93
C LEU A 232 3.82 9.99 -30.70
N CYS A 233 2.64 9.99 -30.08
CA CYS A 233 1.41 10.49 -30.72
C CYS A 233 1.34 12.02 -30.86
N LYS A 234 2.28 12.77 -30.28
CA LYS A 234 2.36 14.24 -30.39
C LYS A 234 3.37 14.72 -31.45
N LEU A 235 4.15 13.81 -32.03
CA LEU A 235 5.08 14.04 -33.15
C LEU A 235 4.39 13.73 -34.48
#